data_AF-A0A1G2UW96-F1
#
_entry.id   AF-A0A1G2UW96-F1
#
_cell.length_a   1.000
_cell.length_b   1.000
_cell.length_c   1.000
_cell.angle_alpha   90.00
_cell.angle_beta   90.00
_cell.angle_gamma   90.00
#
_symmetry.space_group_name_H-M   'P 1'
#
loop_
_entity.id
_entity.type
_entity.pdbx_description
1 polymer ?
#
loop_
_entity_poly.entity_id
_entity_poly.type
_entity_poly.pdbx_seq_one_letter_code
_entity_poly.pdbx_strand_id
1 'polypeptide(L)'
;MNDILAQSFNLIVCDGVTVPCTFAKLIELLRNLITALVYISTLLAAMAFAYAGFKLLTSGGSESSRKEATDIFVKVLKGYLWILFAWLIVYTISSTLLNPQFRSILSNP
;
A
#
# COMPACT_ATOMS: atom_id res chain seq x y z
N MET A 1 13.44 -4.27 -16.21
CA MET A 1 12.67 -4.70 -15.01
C MET A 1 12.82 -3.71 -13.83
N ASN A 2 13.45 -2.56 -14.08
CA ASN A 2 13.81 -1.50 -13.15
C ASN A 2 13.03 -0.19 -13.42
N ASP A 3 12.20 -0.19 -14.46
CA ASP A 3 11.45 0.99 -14.93
C ASP A 3 10.03 1.08 -14.33
N ILE A 4 9.57 0.03 -13.64
CA ILE A 4 8.22 -0.05 -13.06
C ILE A 4 8.05 0.90 -11.85
N LEU A 5 9.14 1.34 -11.20
CA LEU A 5 9.08 2.23 -10.03
C LEU A 5 9.16 3.72 -10.36
N ALA A 6 9.68 4.09 -11.54
CA ALA A 6 9.82 5.50 -11.94
C ALA A 6 8.54 6.05 -12.60
N GLN A 7 7.71 5.19 -13.20
CA GLN A 7 6.51 5.61 -13.93
C GLN A 7 5.20 5.53 -13.13
N SER A 8 5.22 4.94 -11.93
CA SER A 8 4.05 4.89 -11.02
C SER A 8 3.82 6.19 -10.25
N PHE A 9 4.83 7.04 -10.16
CA PHE A 9 4.64 8.40 -9.71
C PHE A 9 3.99 9.15 -10.86
N ASN A 10 2.66 9.27 -10.83
CA ASN A 10 1.96 10.31 -11.55
C ASN A 10 2.45 11.66 -10.99
N LEU A 11 3.65 12.05 -11.43
CA LEU A 11 4.34 13.25 -11.04
C LEU A 11 3.51 14.40 -11.56
N ILE A 12 2.66 14.91 -10.69
CA ILE A 12 1.94 16.15 -10.89
C ILE A 12 2.99 17.25 -10.83
N VAL A 13 3.54 17.59 -12.00
CA VAL A 13 4.44 18.75 -12.15
C VAL A 13 3.55 19.98 -12.14
N CYS A 14 3.77 20.85 -11.16
CA CYS A 14 2.99 22.06 -11.03
C CYS A 14 3.78 23.19 -11.70
N ASP A 15 3.31 23.64 -12.87
CA ASP A 15 3.98 24.69 -13.64
C ASP A 15 3.50 26.10 -13.25
N GLY A 16 2.57 26.21 -12.29
CA GLY A 16 2.03 27.50 -11.82
C GLY A 16 1.10 28.22 -12.81
N VAL A 17 1.10 27.82 -14.10
CA VAL A 17 0.31 28.44 -15.17
C VAL A 17 -0.89 27.57 -15.58
N THR A 18 -0.69 26.26 -15.74
CA THR A 18 -1.72 25.28 -16.14
C THR A 18 -2.18 24.41 -14.97
N VAL A 19 -1.29 24.16 -14.01
CA VAL A 19 -1.57 23.40 -12.78
C VAL A 19 -1.15 24.26 -11.59
N PRO A 20 -2.10 24.84 -10.82
CA PRO A 20 -1.75 25.59 -9.62
C PRO A 20 -1.06 24.68 -8.61
N CYS A 21 0.06 25.15 -8.04
CA CYS A 21 0.83 24.48 -6.99
C CYS A 21 0.06 24.49 -5.67
N THR A 22 -1.04 23.75 -5.59
CA THR A 22 -1.87 23.66 -4.39
C THR A 22 -1.45 22.49 -3.52
N PHE A 23 -1.49 22.65 -2.19
CA PHE A 23 -1.15 21.61 -1.21
C PHE A 23 -1.94 20.31 -1.42
N ALA A 24 -3.19 20.39 -1.89
CA ALA A 24 -3.99 19.22 -2.26
C ALA A 24 -3.35 18.34 -3.34
N LYS A 25 -2.64 18.92 -4.32
CA LYS A 25 -1.95 18.18 -5.38
C LYS A 25 -0.70 17.44 -4.87
N LEU A 26 -0.02 18.01 -3.88
CA LEU A 26 1.08 17.34 -3.20
C LEU A 26 0.59 16.11 -2.41
N ILE A 27 -0.53 16.24 -1.70
CA ILE A 27 -1.15 15.10 -0.99
C ILE A 27 -1.66 14.04 -1.98
N GLU A 28 -2.22 14.46 -3.11
CA GLU A 28 -2.69 13.56 -4.18
C GLU A 28 -1.55 12.71 -4.74
N LEU A 29 -0.39 13.34 -4.98
CA LEU A 29 0.82 12.66 -5.44
C LEU A 29 1.30 11.62 -4.42
N LEU A 30 1.38 11.97 -3.14
CA LEU A 30 1.76 11.03 -2.07
C LEU A 30 0.81 9.83 -1.99
N ARG A 31 -0.51 10.07 -2.04
CA ARG A 31 -1.51 9.00 -1.99
C ARG A 31 -1.34 8.02 -3.15
N ASN A 32 -1.14 8.54 -4.36
CA ASN A 32 -1.01 7.71 -5.55
C ASN A 32 0.29 6.89 -5.52
N LEU A 33 1.38 7.50 -5.06
CA LEU A 33 2.65 6.83 -4.83
C LEU A 33 2.52 5.65 -3.84
N ILE A 34 2.00 5.92 -2.64
CA ILE A 34 1.94 4.91 -1.58
C ILE A 34 1.01 3.77 -2.01
N THR A 35 -0.07 4.07 -2.72
CA THR A 35 -0.97 3.06 -3.30
C THR A 35 -0.28 2.19 -4.34
N ALA A 36 0.57 2.77 -5.20
CA ALA A 36 1.35 2.01 -6.17
C ALA A 36 2.39 1.09 -5.50
N LEU A 37 3.08 1.57 -4.46
CA LEU A 37 4.03 0.76 -3.67
C LEU A 37 3.34 -0.43 -3.01
N VAL A 38 2.17 -0.18 -2.41
CA VAL A 38 1.39 -1.21 -1.72
C VAL A 38 0.88 -2.26 -2.70
N TYR A 39 0.46 -1.86 -3.90
CA TYR A 39 0.05 -2.81 -4.95
C TYR A 39 1.15 -3.84 -5.27
N ILE A 40 2.39 -3.39 -5.44
CA ILE A 40 3.54 -4.27 -5.68
C ILE A 40 3.82 -5.16 -4.46
N SER A 41 3.75 -4.58 -3.25
CA SER A 41 3.92 -5.33 -2.00
C SER A 41 2.86 -6.44 -1.83
N THR A 42 1.60 -6.15 -2.17
CA THR A 42 0.49 -7.11 -2.09
C THR A 42 0.68 -8.29 -3.04
N LEU A 43 1.22 -8.07 -4.25
CA LEU A 43 1.56 -9.16 -5.17
C LEU A 43 2.65 -10.09 -4.59
N LEU A 44 3.69 -9.50 -3.99
CA LEU A 44 4.77 -10.25 -3.37
C LEU A 44 4.28 -11.05 -2.15
N ALA A 45 3.42 -10.44 -1.33
CA ALA A 45 2.78 -11.08 -0.19
C ALA A 45 1.89 -12.25 -0.62
N ALA A 46 1.09 -12.09 -1.68
CA ALA A 46 0.25 -13.17 -2.20
C ALA A 46 1.06 -14.40 -2.60
N MET A 47 2.22 -14.20 -3.24
CA MET A 47 3.16 -15.31 -3.55
C MET A 47 3.71 -15.97 -2.28
N ALA A 48 4.11 -15.19 -1.28
CA ALA A 48 4.60 -15.71 -0.01
C ALA A 48 3.53 -16.50 0.75
N PHE A 49 2.28 -16.03 0.75
CA PHE A 49 1.14 -16.74 1.34
C PHE A 49 0.82 -18.04 0.60
N ALA A 50 0.89 -18.06 -0.73
CA ALA A 50 0.70 -19.27 -1.51
C ALA A 50 1.76 -20.34 -1.16
N TYR A 51 3.04 -19.94 -1.07
CA TYR A 51 4.12 -20.85 -0.68
C TYR A 51 4.00 -21.34 0.76
N ALA A 52 3.72 -20.44 1.71
CA ALA A 52 3.54 -20.80 3.12
C ALA A 52 2.30 -21.69 3.33
N GLY A 53 1.20 -21.38 2.64
CA GLY A 53 -0.03 -22.18 2.67
C GLY A 53 0.19 -23.58 2.11
N PHE A 54 0.96 -23.72 1.02
CA PHE A 54 1.31 -25.03 0.49
C PHE A 54 2.12 -25.84 1.50
N LYS A 55 3.14 -25.24 2.13
CA LYS A 55 3.94 -25.91 3.18
C LYS A 55 3.11 -26.34 4.40
N LEU A 56 2.10 -25.55 4.77
CA LEU A 56 1.16 -25.88 5.86
C LEU A 56 0.33 -27.13 5.53
N LEU A 57 -0.14 -27.26 4.29
CA LEU A 57 -0.96 -28.39 3.84
C LEU A 57 -0.16 -29.69 3.70
N THR A 58 1.10 -29.62 3.26
CA THR A 58 1.94 -30.82 3.01
C THR A 58 2.60 -31.38 4.27
N SER A 59 2.49 -30.71 5.43
CA SER A 59 3.10 -31.12 6.72
C SER A 59 2.33 -32.24 7.44
N GLY A 60 1.85 -33.24 6.68
CA GLY A 60 0.90 -34.27 7.10
C GLY A 60 1.30 -35.10 8.33
N GLY A 61 0.85 -34.70 9.53
CA GLY A 61 0.55 -35.63 10.62
C GLY A 61 1.35 -35.51 11.92
N SER A 62 2.34 -34.60 12.06
CA SER A 62 2.98 -34.36 13.37
C SER A 62 2.48 -33.07 14.02
N GLU A 63 1.99 -33.16 15.26
CA GLU A 63 1.47 -31.99 16.01
C GLU A 63 2.51 -30.87 16.17
N SER A 64 3.81 -31.22 16.22
CA SER A 64 4.89 -30.24 16.32
C SER A 64 5.04 -29.42 15.04
N SER A 65 5.05 -30.06 13.87
CA SER A 65 5.20 -29.37 12.57
C SER A 65 3.98 -28.53 12.22
N ARG A 66 2.79 -28.96 12.65
CA ARG A 66 1.54 -28.20 12.47
C ARG A 66 1.50 -26.94 13.33
N LYS A 67 1.97 -27.00 14.59
CA LYS A 67 2.11 -25.80 15.44
C LYS A 67 3.13 -24.83 14.88
N GLU A 68 4.29 -25.34 14.44
CA GLU A 68 5.36 -24.51 13.89
C GLU A 68 4.97 -23.83 12.58
N ALA A 69 4.34 -24.56 11.66
CA ALA A 69 3.88 -24.00 10.39
C ALA A 69 2.75 -22.98 10.57
N THR A 70 1.84 -23.19 11.53
CA THR A 70 0.79 -22.22 11.86
C THR A 70 1.37 -20.95 12.49
N ASP A 71 2.39 -21.08 13.34
CA ASP A 71 3.05 -19.94 13.97
C ASP A 71 3.76 -19.04 12.94
N ILE A 72 4.42 -19.65 11.95
CA ILE A 72 5.00 -18.93 10.82
C ILE A 72 3.91 -18.24 9.99
N PHE A 73 2.79 -18.92 9.70
CA PHE A 73 1.67 -18.34 8.96
C PHE A 73 1.09 -17.11 9.66
N VAL A 74 0.87 -17.18 10.98
CA VAL A 74 0.33 -16.06 11.78
C VAL A 74 1.31 -14.88 11.81
N LYS A 75 2.63 -15.14 11.87
CA LYS A 75 3.65 -14.09 11.80
C LYS A 75 3.61 -13.33 10.47
N VAL A 76 3.55 -14.04 9.34
CA VAL A 76 3.42 -13.44 8.00
C VAL A 76 2.10 -12.68 7.87
N LEU A 77 1.00 -13.26 8.35
CA LEU A 77 -0.32 -12.63 8.30
C LEU A 77 -0.37 -11.32 9.09
N LYS A 78 0.19 -11.29 10.30
CA LYS A 78 0.29 -10.06 11.09
C LYS A 78 1.15 -8.99 10.41
N GLY A 79 2.27 -9.38 9.80
CA GLY A 79 3.11 -8.45 9.04
C GLY A 79 2.39 -7.82 7.85
N TYR A 80 1.66 -8.64 7.10
CA TYR A 80 0.86 -8.16 5.96
C TYR A 80 -0.30 -7.24 6.38
N LEU A 81 -1.02 -7.61 7.46
CA LEU A 81 -2.06 -6.77 8.03
C LEU A 81 -1.51 -5.41 8.45
N TRP A 82 -0.30 -5.36 9.02
CA TRP A 82 0.34 -4.09 9.41
C TRP A 82 0.60 -3.17 8.22
N ILE A 83 1.10 -3.72 7.10
CA ILE A 83 1.33 -2.97 5.86
C ILE A 83 0.01 -2.42 5.31
N LEU A 84 -1.05 -3.25 5.28
CA LEU A 84 -2.38 -2.81 4.86
C LEU A 84 -2.95 -1.74 5.79
N PHE A 85 -2.70 -1.84 7.10
CA PHE A 85 -3.15 -0.86 8.08
C PHE A 85 -2.50 0.51 7.85
N ALA A 86 -1.18 0.53 7.61
CA ALA A 86 -0.45 1.75 7.30
C ALA A 86 -0.98 2.41 6.00
N TRP A 87 -1.20 1.62 4.94
CA TRP A 87 -1.79 2.12 3.69
C TRP A 87 -3.18 2.69 3.91
N LEU A 88 -4.04 1.97 4.64
CA LEU A 88 -5.42 2.36 4.91
C LEU A 88 -5.47 3.72 5.64
N ILE A 89 -4.63 3.93 6.65
CA ILE A 89 -4.55 5.20 7.38
C ILE A 89 -4.21 6.35 6.44
N VAL A 90 -3.12 6.22 5.66
CA VAL A 90 -2.69 7.26 4.72
C VAL A 90 -3.78 7.54 3.69
N TYR A 91 -4.36 6.49 3.10
CA TYR A 91 -5.43 6.60 2.12
C TYR A 91 -6.63 7.35 2.70
N THR A 92 -7.02 7.03 3.94
CA THR A 92 -8.16 7.64 4.63
C THR A 92 -7.91 9.12 4.89
N ILE A 93 -6.73 9.48 5.41
CA ILE A 93 -6.36 10.87 5.64
C ILE A 93 -6.36 11.64 4.32
N SER A 94 -5.65 11.15 3.31
CA SER A 94 -5.58 11.82 2.01
C SER A 94 -6.94 11.96 1.35
N SER A 95 -7.79 10.93 1.38
CA SER A 95 -9.14 11.00 0.81
C SER A 95 -10.07 11.97 1.56
N THR A 96 -9.90 12.09 2.88
CA THR A 96 -10.64 13.06 3.70
C THR A 96 -10.19 14.49 3.39
N LEU A 97 -8.88 14.73 3.29
CA LEU A 97 -8.32 16.04 3.01
C LEU A 97 -8.56 16.50 1.56
N LEU A 98 -8.67 15.57 0.61
CA LEU A 98 -8.98 15.87 -0.79
C LEU A 98 -10.48 16.05 -1.07
N ASN A 99 -11.34 15.94 -0.06
CA ASN A 99 -12.77 16.15 -0.20
C ASN A 99 -13.05 17.57 -0.76
N PRO A 100 -14.02 17.75 -1.68
CA PRO A 100 -14.30 19.02 -2.34
C PRO A 100 -14.42 20.24 -1.40
N GLN A 101 -14.94 20.03 -0.18
CA GLN A 101 -15.04 21.09 0.85
C GLN A 101 -13.68 21.61 1.32
N PHE A 102 -12.70 20.73 1.54
CA PHE A 102 -11.36 21.11 1.98
C PHE A 102 -10.49 21.56 0.80
N ARG A 103 -10.71 20.98 -0.38
CA ARG A 103 -9.98 21.34 -1.60
C ARG A 103 -10.16 22.82 -1.97
N SER A 104 -11.36 23.39 -1.80
CA SER A 104 -11.60 24.82 -2.09
C SER A 104 -10.91 25.79 -1.12
N ILE A 105 -10.64 25.36 0.11
CA ILE A 105 -9.90 26.16 1.11
C ILE A 105 -8.40 26.06 0.86
N LEU A 106 -7.91 24.88 0.49
CA LEU A 106 -6.49 24.64 0.21
C LEU A 106 -6.06 25.15 -1.17
N SER A 107 -6.99 25.33 -2.13
CA SER A 107 -6.70 25.87 -3.47
C SER A 107 -6.85 27.38 -3.58
N ASN A 108 -7.22 28.07 -2.51
CA ASN A 108 -7.23 29.53 -2.46
C ASN A 108 -5.85 29.99 -1.99
N PRO A 109 -5.12 30.82 -2.76
CA PRO A 109 -3.79 31.32 -2.37
C PRO A 109 -3.83 32.14 -1.09
#